data_AF-A0AAV1K9B0-F1
#
_entry.id   AF-A0AAV1K9B0-F1
#
_cell.length_a   1.000
_cell.length_b   1.000
_cell.length_c   1.000
_cell.angle_alpha   90.00
_cell.angle_beta   90.00
_cell.angle_gamma   90.00
#
_symmetry.space_group_name_H-M   'P 1'
#
loop_
_entity.id
_entity.type
_entity.pdbx_description
1 polymer ?
#
loop_
_entity_poly.entity_id
_entity_poly.type
_entity_poly.pdbx_seq_one_letter_code
_entity_poly.pdbx_strand_id
1 'polypeptide(L)'
;MYILTLGDSGYPQLPWLMTPFLDAESNNYNEKHMRARVVIENTFSRLKNRWRCLHKDRVLHYKPVKCAHIILACSVLHNIIINFGVEDTEENIGLQF
;
A
#
# COMPACT_ATOMS: atom_id res chain seq x y z
N MET A 1 -5.67 -19.67 -9.31
CA MET A 1 -5.69 -18.20 -9.18
C MET A 1 -4.27 -17.78 -8.83
N TYR A 2 -3.58 -17.08 -9.73
CA TYR A 2 -2.25 -16.54 -9.44
C TYR A 2 -2.41 -15.11 -8.92
N ILE A 3 -1.92 -14.83 -7.72
CA ILE A 3 -1.86 -13.48 -7.17
C ILE A 3 -0.46 -12.94 -7.49
N LEU A 4 -0.40 -11.80 -8.16
CA LEU A 4 0.83 -11.09 -8.48
C LEU A 4 0.96 -9.90 -7.54
N THR A 5 2.07 -9.83 -6.80
CA THR A 5 2.37 -8.74 -5.85
C THR A 5 3.55 -7.92 -6.34
N LEU A 6 3.64 -6.67 -5.88
CA LEU A 6 4.77 -5.78 -6.16
C LEU A 6 5.69 -5.71 -4.93
N GLY A 7 6.94 -6.10 -5.12
CA GLY A 7 8.03 -6.03 -4.15
C GLY A 7 8.94 -4.83 -4.40
N ASP A 8 9.79 -4.54 -3.42
CA ASP A 8 10.89 -3.57 -3.57
C ASP A 8 12.17 -4.31 -4.02
N SER A 9 13.25 -3.57 -4.22
CA SER A 9 14.55 -4.12 -4.62
C SER A 9 15.20 -5.00 -3.55
N GLY A 10 14.67 -5.03 -2.32
CA GLY A 10 15.14 -5.90 -1.25
C GLY A 10 14.63 -7.34 -1.35
N TYR A 11 13.66 -7.61 -2.23
CA TYR A 11 13.15 -8.96 -2.47
C TYR A 11 13.69 -9.55 -3.77
N PRO A 12 13.82 -10.89 -3.86
CA PRO A 12 14.11 -11.55 -5.12
C PRO A 12 12.88 -11.55 -6.04
N GLN A 13 13.10 -11.57 -7.35
CA GLN A 13 12.05 -11.80 -8.33
C GLN A 13 11.51 -13.23 -8.19
N LEU A 14 10.19 -13.38 -8.04
CA LEU A 14 9.53 -14.68 -7.92
C LEU A 14 8.35 -14.79 -8.90
N PRO A 15 7.85 -16.00 -9.21
CA PRO A 15 6.69 -16.16 -10.12
C PRO A 15 5.42 -15.43 -9.68
N TRP A 16 5.34 -15.02 -8.41
CA TRP A 16 4.23 -14.32 -7.80
C TRP A 16 4.60 -12.91 -7.29
N LEU A 17 5.88 -12.51 -7.38
CA LEU A 17 6.38 -11.22 -6.87
C LEU A 17 7.23 -10.53 -7.94
N MET A 18 6.78 -9.36 -8.39
CA MET A 18 7.52 -8.49 -9.28
C MET A 18 8.39 -7.54 -8.48
N THR A 19 9.65 -7.39 -8.85
CA THR A 19 10.60 -6.46 -8.26
C THR A 19 11.22 -5.60 -9.37
N PRO A 20 11.75 -4.41 -9.05
CA PRO A 20 12.49 -3.63 -10.04
C PRO A 20 13.73 -4.39 -10.53
N PHE A 21 14.07 -4.24 -11.80
CA PHE A 21 15.31 -4.76 -12.37
C PHE A 21 16.44 -3.76 -12.08
N LEU A 22 17.49 -4.18 -11.37
CA LEU A 22 18.61 -3.29 -11.02
C LEU A 22 19.44 -2.90 -12.26
N ASP A 23 19.70 -3.87 -13.13
CA ASP A 23 20.48 -3.69 -14.37
C ASP A 23 19.59 -3.75 -15.61
N ALA A 24 18.57 -2.89 -15.67
CA ALA A 24 17.65 -2.86 -16.80
C ALA A 24 18.25 -2.12 -18.01
N GLU A 25 18.34 -2.76 -19.17
CA GLU A 25 18.70 -2.08 -20.43
C GLU A 25 17.68 -1.00 -20.83
N SER A 26 16.42 -1.17 -20.42
CA SER A 26 15.34 -0.21 -20.64
C SER A 26 14.58 0.06 -19.35
N ASN A 27 14.39 1.34 -19.02
CA ASN A 27 13.75 1.76 -17.78
C ASN A 27 12.21 1.69 -17.81
N ASN A 28 11.59 1.39 -18.95
CA ASN A 28 10.13 1.41 -19.12
C ASN A 28 9.38 0.49 -18.13
N TYR A 29 9.95 -0.67 -17.83
CA TYR A 29 9.39 -1.57 -16.82
C TYR A 29 9.48 -0.97 -15.42
N ASN A 30 10.67 -0.53 -15.01
CA ASN A 30 10.92 0.03 -13.68
C ASN A 30 10.08 1.28 -13.42
N GLU A 31 9.90 2.13 -14.43
CA GLU A 31 9.02 3.31 -14.34
C GLU A 31 7.57 2.94 -14.08
N LYS A 32 7.04 1.94 -14.78
CA LYS A 32 5.68 1.44 -14.56
C LYS A 32 5.55 0.79 -13.19
N HIS A 33 6.53 -0.01 -12.79
CA HIS A 33 6.61 -0.65 -11.48
C HIS A 33 6.58 0.39 -10.36
N MET A 34 7.43 1.41 -10.45
CA MET A 34 7.52 2.51 -9.49
C MET A 34 6.19 3.28 -9.40
N ARG A 35 5.58 3.66 -10.53
CA ARG A 35 4.28 4.36 -10.53
C ARG A 35 3.20 3.53 -9.84
N ALA A 36 3.15 2.23 -10.10
CA ALA A 36 2.19 1.34 -9.45
C ALA A 36 2.43 1.25 -7.93
N ARG A 37 3.70 1.21 -7.49
CA ARG A 37 4.06 1.24 -6.07
C ARG A 37 3.64 2.53 -5.37
N VAL A 38 3.89 3.68 -6.00
CA VAL A 38 3.52 4.99 -5.44
C VAL A 38 2.02 5.06 -5.12
N VAL A 39 1.17 4.51 -6.00
CA VAL A 39 -0.28 4.46 -5.76
C VAL A 39 -0.61 3.62 -4.51
N ILE A 40 0.02 2.45 -4.36
CA ILE A 40 -0.19 1.55 -3.21
C ILE A 40 0.31 2.20 -1.91
N GLU A 41 1.49 2.79 -1.94
CA GLU A 41 2.10 3.45 -0.78
C GLU A 41 1.26 4.65 -0.33
N ASN A 42 0.81 5.49 -1.27
CA ASN A 42 -0.12 6.59 -0.98
C ASN A 42 -1.44 6.10 -0.38
N THR A 43 -1.99 5.00 -0.90
CA THR A 43 -3.22 4.40 -0.38
C THR A 43 -3.04 3.93 1.06
N PHE A 44 -1.94 3.23 1.36
CA PHE A 44 -1.65 2.80 2.73
C PHE A 44 -1.40 3.98 3.68
N SER A 45 -0.72 5.02 3.22
CA SER A 45 -0.50 6.23 4.01
C SER A 45 -1.83 6.90 4.38
N ARG A 46 -2.76 7.06 3.42
CA ARG A 46 -4.10 7.61 3.67
C ARG A 46 -4.89 6.75 4.66
N LEU A 47 -4.87 5.42 4.49
CA LEU A 47 -5.55 4.50 5.41
C LEU A 47 -4.98 4.56 6.83
N LYS A 48 -3.64 4.57 6.99
CA LYS A 48 -2.98 4.64 8.30
C LYS A 48 -3.21 5.96 9.01
N ASN A 49 -3.24 7.06 8.25
CA ASN A 49 -3.51 8.39 8.79
C ASN A 49 -4.95 8.50 9.31
N ARG A 50 -5.93 8.10 8.48
CA ARG A 50 -7.36 8.16 8.83
C ARG A 50 -7.71 7.18 9.95
N TRP A 51 -7.22 5.94 9.88
CA TRP A 51 -7.55 4.88 10.83
C TRP A 51 -6.37 4.64 11.78
N ARG A 52 -6.34 5.35 12.91
CA ARG A 52 -5.24 5.23 13.89
C ARG A 52 -5.01 3.80 14.40
N CYS A 53 -6.00 2.91 14.32
CA CYS A 53 -5.82 1.48 14.63
C CYS A 53 -4.90 0.73 13.65
N LEU A 54 -4.60 1.31 12.49
CA LEU A 54 -3.64 0.79 11.50
C LEU A 54 -2.27 1.48 11.61
N HIS A 55 -2.13 2.49 12.48
CA HIS A 55 -0.89 3.22 12.65
C HIS A 55 0.19 2.33 13.28
N LYS A 56 1.46 2.58 12.94
CA LYS A 56 2.61 1.80 13.44
C LYS A 56 2.69 1.75 14.98
N ASP A 57 2.26 2.82 15.64
CA ASP A 57 2.27 2.92 17.11
C ASP A 57 1.11 2.17 17.77
N ARG A 58 0.17 1.65 16.98
CA ARG A 58 -1.00 0.89 17.44
C ARG A 58 -1.08 -0.43 16.69
N VAL A 59 -0.03 -1.24 16.82
CA VAL A 59 0.05 -2.55 16.21
C VAL A 59 -1.18 -3.39 16.59
N LEU A 60 -1.77 -4.04 15.59
CA LEU A 60 -2.90 -4.95 15.81
C LEU A 60 -2.41 -6.23 16.49
N HIS A 61 -2.59 -6.32 17.82
CA HIS A 61 -2.29 -7.51 18.61
C HIS A 61 -3.36 -8.61 18.48
N TYR A 62 -3.70 -8.96 17.25
CA TYR A 62 -4.67 -10.01 16.94
C TYR A 62 -4.07 -11.07 16.01
N LYS A 63 -4.75 -12.21 15.88
CA LYS A 63 -4.39 -13.22 14.87
C LYS A 63 -4.49 -12.62 13.47
N PRO A 64 -3.65 -13.04 12.50
CA PRO A 64 -3.63 -12.49 11.14
C PRO A 64 -5.00 -12.40 10.47
N VAL A 65 -5.85 -13.42 10.67
CA VAL A 65 -7.24 -13.45 10.14
C VAL A 65 -8.06 -12.26 10.67
N LYS A 66 -7.95 -11.95 11.96
CA LYS A 66 -8.67 -10.82 12.56
C LYS A 66 -8.07 -9.47 12.12
N CYS A 67 -6.75 -9.39 11.97
CA CYS A 67 -6.11 -8.20 11.38
C CYS A 67 -6.59 -7.94 9.96
N ALA A 68 -6.72 -8.98 9.13
CA ALA A 68 -7.24 -8.86 7.77
C ALA A 68 -8.68 -8.33 7.74
N HIS A 69 -9.55 -8.80 8.63
CA HIS A 69 -10.91 -8.26 8.74
C HIS A 69 -10.94 -6.78 9.15
N ILE A 70 -10.07 -6.36 10.07
CA ILE A 70 -9.96 -4.95 10.47
C ILE A 70 -9.52 -4.09 9.29
N ILE A 71 -8.47 -4.51 8.57
CA ILE A 71 -7.97 -3.80 7.37
C ILE A 71 -9.07 -3.71 6.29
N LEU A 72 -9.81 -4.80 6.08
CA LEU A 72 -10.92 -4.84 5.13
C LEU A 72 -12.02 -3.84 5.53
N ALA A 73 -12.43 -3.82 6.81
CA ALA A 73 -13.44 -2.89 7.30
C ALA A 73 -12.99 -1.43 7.12
N CYS A 74 -11.74 -1.10 7.47
CA CYS A 74 -11.16 0.23 7.23
C CYS A 74 -11.15 0.61 5.74
N SER A 75 -10.87 -0.34 4.85
CA SER A 75 -10.85 -0.12 3.39
C SER A 75 -12.26 0.12 2.84
N VAL A 76 -13.25 -0.65 3.27
CA VAL A 76 -14.66 -0.46 2.89
C VAL A 76 -15.16 0.91 3.36
N LEU A 77 -14.90 1.27 4.61
CA LEU A 77 -15.29 2.58 5.16
C LEU A 77 -14.59 3.73 4.43
N HIS A 78 -13.32 3.57 4.08
CA HIS A 78 -12.58 4.57 3.30
C HIS A 78 -13.21 4.80 1.91
N ASN A 79 -13.58 3.73 1.22
CA ASN A 79 -14.26 3.84 -0.08
C ASN A 79 -15.62 4.52 0.04
N ILE A 80 -16.38 4.24 1.10
CA ILE A 80 -17.64 4.93 1.38
C ILE A 80 -17.40 6.44 1.56
N ILE A 81 -16.41 6.83 2.36
CA ILE A 81 -16.04 8.23 2.59
C ILE A 81 -15.66 8.95 1.29
N ILE A 82 -14.85 8.31 0.43
CA ILE A 82 -14.50 8.83 -0.90
C ILE A 82 -15.76 9.04 -1.75
N ASN A 83 -16.67 8.06 -1.78
CA ASN A 83 -17.92 8.15 -2.55
C ASN A 83 -18.81 9.31 -2.10
N PHE A 84 -18.76 9.68 -0.82
CA PHE A 84 -19.48 10.83 -0.28
C PHE A 84 -18.71 12.16 -0.38
N GLY A 85 -17.52 12.18 -0.99
CA GLY A 85 -16.73 13.39 -1.20
C GLY A 85 -16.17 13.99 0.09
N VAL A 86 -16.02 13.20 1.15
CA VAL A 86 -15.45 13.67 2.42
C VAL A 86 -13.93 13.71 2.29
N GLU A 87 -13.35 14.90 2.44
CA GLU A 87 -11.91 15.11 2.35
C GLU A 87 -11.15 14.32 3.42
N ASP A 88 -9.92 13.91 3.09
CA ASP A 88 -8.97 13.42 4.09
C ASP A 88 -8.42 14.61 4.87
N THR A 89 -8.37 14.49 6.19
CA THR A 89 -7.60 15.42 7.03
C THR A 89 -6.12 15.24 6.66
N GLU A 90 -5.58 16.17 5.89
CA GLU A 90 -4.17 16.19 5.49
C GLU A 90 -3.27 16.24 6.73
N GLU A 91 -2.53 15.16 6.99
CA GLU A 91 -1.24 15.28 7.66
C GLU A 91 -0.18 15.01 6.59
N ASN A 92 0.47 16.09 6.19
CA ASN A 92 1.56 16.13 5.24
C ASN A 92 2.79 15.47 5.87
N ILE A 93 2.83 14.14 5.90
CA ILE A 93 4.05 13.42 6.26
C ILE A 93 4.82 13.25 4.96
N GLY A 94 5.76 14.17 4.74
CA GLY A 94 6.66 14.16 3.59
C GLY A 94 7.34 12.81 3.45
N LEU A 95 6.81 11.98 2.56
CA LEU A 95 7.56 10.90 1.95
C LEU A 95 8.05 11.44 0.62
N GLN A 96 9.19 12.13 0.69
CA GLN A 96 10.06 12.27 -0.47
C GLN A 96 10.52 10.86 -0.81
N PHE A 97 10.08 10.38 -1.97
CA PHE A 97 10.79 9.33 -2.69
C PHE A 97 12.03 9.93 -3.34
#